data_AF-A0A563U638-F1
#
_entry.id   AF-A0A563U638-F1
#
_cell.length_a   1.000
_cell.length_b   1.000
_cell.length_c   1.000
_cell.angle_alpha   90.00
_cell.angle_beta   90.00
_cell.angle_gamma   90.00
#
_symmetry.space_group_name_H-M   'P 1'
#
loop_
_entity.id
_entity.type
_entity.pdbx_description
1 polymer ?
#
loop_
_entity_poly.entity_id
_entity_poly.type
_entity_poly.pdbx_seq_one_letter_code
_entity_poly.pdbx_strand_id
1 'polypeptide(L)'
;MQSITAYVLAGVTTLILLLLCAIIANAINYEKGSRPKDPVRRRTWFWVLAILNPGLIFLLGYYAFKPEANIMVVKRYVTALSIGTACGFVIYLLIGFILSRIFRNGKIGHWF
;
A
#
# COMPACT_ATOMS: atom_id res chain seq x y z
N MET A 1 -9.05 -19.06 12.52
CA MET A 1 -7.93 -18.17 12.87
C MET A 1 -7.00 -17.89 11.69
N GLN A 2 -6.59 -18.88 10.89
CA GLN A 2 -5.65 -18.65 9.78
C GLN A 2 -6.11 -17.60 8.75
N SER A 3 -7.39 -17.55 8.36
CA SER A 3 -7.88 -16.49 7.45
C SER A 3 -7.76 -15.07 8.02
N ILE A 4 -7.85 -14.91 9.35
CA ILE A 4 -7.69 -13.61 10.00
C ILE A 4 -6.26 -13.11 9.81
N THR A 5 -5.27 -14.01 9.92
CA THR A 5 -3.85 -13.64 9.72
C THR A 5 -3.58 -13.10 8.31
N ALA A 6 -4.25 -13.62 7.27
CA ALA A 6 -4.14 -13.10 5.91
C ALA A 6 -4.67 -11.66 5.78
N TYR A 7 -5.81 -11.36 6.40
CA TYR A 7 -6.37 -10.00 6.42
C TYR A 7 -5.52 -9.03 7.24
N VAL A 8 -5.00 -9.48 8.39
CA VAL A 8 -4.09 -8.68 9.22
C VAL A 8 -2.81 -8.35 8.46
N LEU A 9 -2.22 -9.34 7.77
CA LEU A 9 -1.05 -9.13 6.93
C LEU A 9 -1.32 -8.09 5.84
N ALA A 10 -2.44 -8.20 5.13
CA ALA A 10 -2.83 -7.26 4.07
C ALA A 10 -2.98 -5.83 4.62
N GLY A 11 -3.67 -5.68 5.76
CA GLY A 11 -3.86 -4.39 6.42
C GLY A 11 -2.54 -3.77 6.89
N VAL A 12 -1.72 -4.52 7.61
CA VAL A 12 -0.42 -4.05 8.12
C VAL A 12 0.51 -3.65 6.97
N THR A 13 0.64 -4.49 5.94
CA THR A 13 1.49 -4.20 4.77
C THR A 13 1.02 -2.92 4.06
N THR A 14 -0.29 -2.77 3.88
CA THR A 14 -0.88 -1.56 3.27
C THR A 14 -0.54 -0.31 4.06
N LEU A 15 -0.69 -0.33 5.39
CA LEU A 15 -0.37 0.81 6.25
C LEU A 15 1.12 1.14 6.24
N ILE A 16 2.00 0.14 6.24
CA ILE A 16 3.46 0.33 6.17
C ILE A 16 3.85 1.00 4.85
N LEU A 17 3.34 0.52 3.71
CA LEU A 17 3.69 1.13 2.42
C LEU A 17 3.11 2.53 2.26
N LEU A 18 1.93 2.79 2.81
CA LEU A 18 1.32 4.11 2.78
C LEU A 18 2.11 5.10 3.66
N LEU A 19 2.61 4.65 4.82
CA LEU A 19 3.54 5.42 5.64
C LEU A 19 4.86 5.67 4.91
N LEU A 20 5.43 4.65 4.25
CA LEU A 20 6.65 4.80 3.45
C LEU A 20 6.45 5.82 2.33
N CYS A 21 5.31 5.79 1.65
CA CYS A 21 4.95 6.79 0.66
C CYS A 21 4.95 8.20 1.26
N ALA A 22 4.50 8.35 2.52
CA ALA A 22 4.39 9.66 3.16
C ALA A 22 5.77 10.20 3.54
N ILE A 23 6.65 9.31 3.98
CA ILE A 23 8.06 9.61 4.21
C ILE A 23 8.73 10.05 2.90
N ILE A 24 8.55 9.30 1.81
CA ILE A 24 9.13 9.66 0.50
C ILE A 24 8.60 11.01 0.00
N ALA A 25 7.29 11.24 0.09
CA ALA A 25 6.69 12.50 -0.33
C ALA A 25 7.25 13.70 0.45
N ASN A 26 7.53 13.51 1.74
CA ASN A 26 8.13 14.53 2.60
C ASN A 26 9.63 14.72 2.36
N ALA A 27 10.36 13.65 2.02
CA ALA A 27 11.77 13.70 1.67
C ALA A 27 12.03 14.39 0.32
N ILE A 28 11.05 14.41 -0.60
CA ILE A 28 11.16 15.16 -1.85
C ILE A 28 11.10 16.67 -1.56
N ASN A 29 12.22 17.34 -1.78
CA ASN A 29 12.34 18.80 -1.63
C ASN A 29 11.50 19.55 -2.67
N TYR A 30 11.06 20.75 -2.31
CA TYR A 30 10.42 21.65 -3.28
C TYR A 30 11.46 22.12 -4.28
N GLU A 31 11.16 21.99 -5.58
CA GLU A 31 12.02 22.51 -6.63
C GLU A 31 11.70 24.00 -6.86
N LYS A 32 12.75 24.82 -6.97
CA LYS A 32 12.62 26.24 -7.31
C LYS A 32 12.63 26.40 -8.83
N GLY A 33 11.77 27.28 -9.37
CA GLY A 33 11.73 27.60 -10.80
C GLY A 33 10.31 27.66 -11.36
N SER A 34 10.19 28.00 -12.64
CA SER A 34 8.89 28.18 -13.34
C SER A 34 8.20 26.86 -13.72
N ARG A 35 8.89 25.71 -13.62
CA ARG A 35 8.37 24.37 -13.94
C ARG A 35 8.85 23.31 -12.92
N PRO A 36 8.33 23.33 -11.68
CA PRO A 36 8.72 22.36 -10.66
C PRO A 36 8.31 20.93 -11.04
N LYS A 37 9.22 19.96 -10.93
CA LYS A 37 8.94 18.53 -11.19
C LYS A 37 8.62 17.75 -9.91
N ASP A 38 8.73 18.37 -8.74
CA ASP A 38 8.48 17.70 -7.46
C ASP A 38 7.06 17.13 -7.30
N PRO A 39 5.97 17.76 -7.77
CA PRO A 39 4.63 17.16 -7.66
C PRO A 39 4.51 15.87 -8.49
N VAL A 40 5.08 15.87 -9.70
CA VAL A 40 5.09 14.69 -10.58
C VAL A 40 5.86 13.55 -9.92
N ARG A 41 7.03 13.83 -9.33
CA ARG A 41 7.83 12.82 -8.62
C ARG A 41 7.08 12.21 -7.44
N ARG A 42 6.40 13.02 -6.62
CA ARG A 42 5.60 12.53 -5.49
C ARG A 42 4.49 11.60 -5.98
N ARG A 43 3.80 11.99 -7.05
CA ARG A 43 2.76 11.18 -7.69
C ARG A 43 3.31 9.87 -8.25
N THR A 44 4.45 9.89 -8.92
CA THR A 44 5.09 8.67 -9.42
C THR A 44 5.37 7.69 -8.29
N TRP A 45 5.96 8.14 -7.19
CA TRP A 45 6.25 7.26 -6.05
C TRP A 45 5.00 6.67 -5.40
N PHE A 46 3.92 7.44 -5.29
CA PHE A 46 2.64 6.92 -4.79
C PHE A 46 2.12 5.77 -5.64
N TRP A 47 2.11 5.92 -6.97
CA TRP A 47 1.61 4.89 -7.89
C TRP A 47 2.53 3.67 -7.97
N VAL A 48 3.86 3.87 -7.89
CA VAL A 48 4.82 2.75 -7.78
C VAL A 48 4.53 1.92 -6.54
N LEU A 49 4.33 2.56 -5.38
CA LEU A 49 4.00 1.87 -4.14
C LEU A 49 2.59 1.28 -4.15
N ALA A 50 1.63 1.92 -4.82
CA ALA A 50 0.29 1.38 -5.00
C ALA A 50 0.29 0.05 -5.76
N ILE A 51 1.09 -0.07 -6.82
CA ILE A 51 1.25 -1.32 -7.59
C ILE A 51 2.07 -2.34 -6.81
N LEU A 52 3.10 -1.90 -6.08
CA LEU A 52 3.93 -2.77 -5.26
C LEU A 52 3.15 -3.40 -4.10
N ASN A 53 2.16 -2.69 -3.54
CA ASN A 53 1.36 -3.13 -2.40
C ASN A 53 0.70 -4.52 -2.58
N PRO A 54 -0.15 -4.75 -3.60
CA PRO A 54 -0.75 -6.07 -3.79
C PRO A 54 0.31 -7.16 -4.06
N GLY A 55 1.40 -6.81 -4.74
CA GLY A 55 2.53 -7.72 -4.96
C GLY A 55 3.16 -8.18 -3.65
N LEU A 56 3.50 -7.24 -2.76
CA LEU A 56 4.10 -7.56 -1.46
C LEU A 56 3.15 -8.32 -0.54
N ILE A 57 1.86 -7.93 -0.48
CA ILE A 57 0.86 -8.65 0.33
C ILE A 57 0.80 -10.12 -0.11
N PHE A 58 0.65 -10.36 -1.41
CA PHE A 58 0.49 -11.72 -1.92
C PHE A 58 1.78 -12.55 -1.76
N LEU A 59 2.94 -11.97 -2.08
CA LEU A 59 4.22 -12.68 -1.97
C LEU A 59 4.56 -13.01 -0.52
N LEU A 60 4.41 -12.07 0.41
CA LEU A 60 4.61 -12.34 1.84
C LEU A 60 3.61 -13.38 2.35
N GLY A 61 2.33 -13.23 2.01
CA GLY A 61 1.29 -14.16 2.46
C GLY A 61 1.51 -15.58 1.93
N TYR A 62 1.89 -15.73 0.67
CA TYR A 62 2.01 -17.03 0.05
C TYR A 62 3.31 -17.77 0.42
N TYR A 63 4.43 -17.05 0.52
CA TYR A 63 5.75 -17.64 0.72
C TYR A 63 6.26 -17.58 2.17
N ALA A 64 5.89 -16.56 2.95
CA ALA A 64 6.42 -16.38 4.31
C ALA A 64 5.40 -16.73 5.41
N PHE A 65 4.11 -16.44 5.19
CA PHE A 65 3.08 -16.57 6.23
C PHE A 65 2.02 -17.65 5.94
N LYS A 66 2.18 -18.42 4.86
CA LYS A 66 1.27 -19.51 4.54
C LYS A 66 1.36 -20.60 5.61
N PRO A 67 0.24 -21.02 6.22
CA PRO A 67 0.28 -22.02 7.28
C PRO A 67 0.66 -23.40 6.73
N GLU A 68 1.48 -24.12 7.48
CA GLU A 68 1.69 -25.55 7.29
C GLU A 68 0.53 -26.32 7.92
N ALA A 69 -0.50 -26.58 7.11
CA ALA A 69 -1.74 -27.20 7.58
C ALA A 69 -2.36 -28.06 6.47
N ASN A 70 -3.49 -28.69 6.78
CA ASN A 70 -4.22 -29.48 5.79
C ASN A 70 -4.65 -28.62 4.57
N ILE A 71 -4.89 -29.30 3.45
CA ILE A 71 -5.19 -28.62 2.18
C ILE A 71 -6.42 -27.71 2.25
N MET A 72 -7.40 -28.03 3.11
CA MET A 72 -8.61 -27.23 3.31
C MET A 72 -8.29 -25.89 3.99
N VAL A 73 -7.45 -25.91 5.03
CA VAL A 73 -7.00 -24.70 5.74
C VAL A 73 -6.15 -23.83 4.83
N VAL A 74 -5.24 -24.43 4.05
CA VAL A 74 -4.42 -23.70 3.08
C VAL A 74 -5.28 -23.05 2.00
N LYS A 75 -6.26 -23.77 1.44
CA LYS A 75 -7.19 -23.18 0.45
C LYS A 75 -7.95 -21.99 1.03
N ARG A 76 -8.51 -22.11 2.23
CA ARG A 76 -9.21 -21.00 2.90
C ARG A 76 -8.30 -19.82 3.19
N TYR A 77 -7.04 -20.07 3.57
CA TYR A 77 -6.04 -19.02 3.77
C TYR A 77 -5.72 -18.31 2.46
N VAL A 78 -5.44 -19.04 1.38
CA VAL A 78 -5.10 -18.45 0.07
C VAL A 78 -6.28 -17.67 -0.50
N THR A 79 -7.53 -18.15 -0.36
CA THR A 79 -8.72 -17.38 -0.73
C THR A 79 -8.80 -16.07 0.05
N ALA A 80 -8.61 -16.12 1.38
CA ALA A 80 -8.60 -14.92 2.21
C ALA A 80 -7.45 -13.97 1.84
N LEU A 81 -6.27 -14.50 1.51
CA LEU A 81 -5.12 -13.72 1.04
C LEU A 81 -5.42 -13.00 -0.28
N SER A 82 -6.04 -13.69 -1.25
CA SER A 82 -6.43 -13.07 -2.52
C SER A 82 -7.44 -11.94 -2.32
N ILE A 83 -8.46 -12.16 -1.49
CA ILE A 83 -9.44 -11.13 -1.12
C ILE A 83 -8.75 -9.98 -0.40
N GLY A 84 -7.92 -10.27 0.60
CA GLY A 84 -7.16 -9.29 1.37
C GLY A 84 -6.21 -8.46 0.50
N THR A 85 -5.60 -9.07 -0.52
CA THR A 85 -4.73 -8.39 -1.50
C THR A 85 -5.53 -7.36 -2.30
N ALA A 86 -6.70 -7.75 -2.84
CA ALA A 86 -7.57 -6.84 -3.57
C ALA A 86 -8.09 -5.70 -2.67
N CYS A 87 -8.58 -6.04 -1.47
CA CYS A 87 -9.01 -5.06 -0.48
C CYS A 87 -7.88 -4.12 -0.07
N GLY A 88 -6.66 -4.63 0.15
CA GLY A 88 -5.49 -3.83 0.53
C GLY A 88 -5.12 -2.80 -0.54
N PHE A 89 -5.20 -3.16 -1.82
CA PHE A 89 -5.02 -2.21 -2.91
C PHE A 89 -6.08 -1.11 -2.90
N VAL A 90 -7.36 -1.46 -2.77
CA VAL A 90 -8.45 -0.48 -2.71
C VAL A 90 -8.31 0.44 -1.50
N ILE A 91 -8.00 -0.11 -0.32
CA ILE A 91 -7.79 0.64 0.92
C ILE A 91 -6.60 1.59 0.78
N TYR A 92 -5.49 1.15 0.17
CA TYR A 92 -4.34 2.02 -0.12
C TYR A 92 -4.74 3.25 -0.93
N LEU A 93 -5.50 3.06 -2.00
CA LEU A 93 -5.98 4.16 -2.86
C LEU A 93 -6.94 5.09 -2.11
N LEU A 94 -7.89 4.53 -1.37
CA LEU A 94 -8.87 5.32 -0.61
C LEU A 94 -8.20 6.17 0.47
N ILE A 95 -7.33 5.58 1.28
CA ILE A 95 -6.61 6.32 2.33
C ILE A 95 -5.65 7.33 1.70
N GLY A 96 -4.92 6.96 0.65
CA GLY A 96 -4.02 7.86 -0.07
C GLY A 96 -4.73 9.10 -0.63
N PHE A 97 -5.92 8.89 -1.20
CA PHE A 97 -6.80 9.97 -1.67
C PHE A 97 -7.34 10.83 -0.52
N ILE A 98 -7.82 10.21 0.57
CA ILE A 98 -8.30 10.96 1.74
C ILE A 98 -7.18 11.84 2.30
N LEU A 99 -5.97 11.31 2.43
CA LEU A 99 -4.81 12.06 2.91
C LEU A 99 -4.43 13.20 1.96
N SER A 100 -4.50 13.02 0.64
CA SER A 100 -4.24 14.14 -0.30
C SER A 100 -5.27 15.26 -0.14
N ARG A 101 -6.51 14.92 0.23
CA ARG A 101 -7.58 15.89 0.52
C ARG A 101 -7.48 16.56 1.89
N ILE A 102 -6.90 15.89 2.89
CA ILE A 102 -6.65 16.49 4.21
C ILE A 102 -5.44 17.42 4.13
N PHE A 103 -4.36 17.01 3.45
CA PHE A 103 -3.10 17.74 3.37
C PHE A 103 -2.93 18.54 2.08
N ARG A 104 -4.01 19.15 1.56
CA ARG A 104 -4.04 19.82 0.24
C ARG A 104 -2.93 20.85 0.01
N ASN A 105 -2.51 21.56 1.06
CA ASN A 105 -1.49 22.60 0.99
C ASN A 105 -0.07 22.08 1.28
N GLY A 106 0.07 20.79 1.59
CA GLY A 106 1.35 20.16 1.93
C GLY A 106 1.87 19.24 0.82
N LYS A 107 3.07 18.68 1.04
CA LYS A 107 3.72 17.75 0.10
C LYS A 107 2.84 16.53 -0.21
N ILE A 108 2.16 16.02 0.81
CA ILE A 108 1.22 14.89 0.73
C ILE A 108 0.00 15.23 -0.13
N GLY A 109 -0.43 16.50 -0.21
CA GLY A 109 -1.55 16.91 -1.06
C GLY A 109 -1.33 16.63 -2.55
N HIS A 110 -0.07 16.58 -2.98
CA HIS A 110 0.32 16.47 -4.40
C HIS A 110 0.81 15.09 -4.82
N TRP A 111 0.72 14.08 -3.93
CA TRP A 111 1.19 12.73 -4.22
C TRP A 111 0.18 11.82 -4.94
N PHE A 112 -1.05 12.28 -5.17
CA PHE A 112 -2.14 11.48 -5.74
C PHE A 112 -2.58 12.11 -7.06
#